data_AF-A0A672M289-F1
#
_entry.id   AF-A0A672M289-F1
#
_cell.length_a   1.000
_cell.length_b   1.000
_cell.length_c   1.000
_cell.angle_alpha   90.00
_cell.angle_beta   90.00
_cell.angle_gamma   90.00
#
_symmetry.space_group_name_H-M   'P 1'
#
loop_
_entity.id
_entity.type
_entity.pdbx_description
1 polymer ?
#
loop_
_entity_poly.entity_id
_entity_poly.type
_entity_poly.pdbx_seq_one_letter_code
_entity_poly.pdbx_strand_id
1 'polypeptide(L)' 'MENVEPVRVLELYSGIGGMHYALKESSVPAEVVAAVDVNTTANEIYKHNFPNTPLLPKTIEFIYFSNSAQIVKLVY' A
#
# COMPACT_ATOMS: atom_id res chain seq x y z
N MET A 1 -0.22 16.06 23.66
CA MET A 1 0.24 14.98 22.77
C MET A 1 -0.06 15.47 21.36
N GLU A 2 0.94 15.67 20.52
CA GLU A 2 0.69 16.05 19.12
C GLU A 2 -0.12 14.95 18.44
N ASN A 3 -1.25 15.31 17.83
CA ASN A 3 -1.99 14.40 16.95
C ASN A 3 -1.18 14.25 15.65
N VAL A 4 -0.32 13.24 15.61
CA VAL A 4 0.39 12.87 14.39
C VAL A 4 -0.58 12.08 13.54
N GLU A 5 -1.14 12.73 12.52
CA GLU A 5 -1.95 12.05 11.51
C GLU A 5 -1.12 10.98 10.80
N PRO A 6 -1.64 9.75 10.62
CA PRO A 6 -0.88 8.67 10.01
C PRO A 6 -0.54 8.98 8.56
N VAL A 7 0.69 8.68 8.18
CA VAL A 7 1.17 8.81 6.80
C VAL A 7 0.38 7.86 5.91
N ARG A 8 -0.23 8.40 4.86
CA ARG A 8 -0.99 7.61 3.88
C ARG A 8 -0.03 7.05 2.83
N VAL A 9 0.07 5.73 2.78
CA VAL A 9 1.03 5.00 1.94
C VAL A 9 0.30 4.31 0.79
N LEU A 10 0.79 4.52 -0.42
CA LEU A 10 0.44 3.70 -1.57
C LEU A 10 1.57 2.71 -1.83
N GLU A 11 1.25 1.42 -1.78
CA GLU A 11 2.19 0.33 -1.98
C GLU A 11 2.15 -0.12 -3.45
N LEU A 12 3.16 0.27 -4.22
CA LEU A 12 3.29 -0.08 -5.64
C LEU A 12 4.16 -1.33 -5.79
N TYR A 13 3.78 -2.23 -6.70
CA TYR A 13 4.40 -3.55 -6.84
C TYR A 13 4.35 -4.33 -5.51
N SER A 14 3.14 -4.43 -4.95
CA SER A 14 2.95 -4.92 -3.57
C SER A 14 3.39 -6.36 -3.37
N GLY A 15 3.43 -7.17 -4.43
CA GLY A 15 3.78 -8.59 -4.36
C GLY A 15 2.93 -9.28 -3.28
N ILE A 16 3.60 -10.01 -2.38
CA ILE A 16 2.95 -10.70 -1.25
C ILE A 16 2.82 -9.83 0.02
N GLY A 17 3.24 -8.55 -0.04
CA GLY A 17 3.10 -7.57 1.03
C GLY A 17 4.28 -7.48 2.00
N GLY A 18 5.49 -7.75 1.53
CA GLY A 18 6.71 -7.61 2.33
C GLY A 18 6.93 -6.17 2.84
N MET A 19 6.53 -5.19 2.03
CA MET A 19 6.69 -3.79 2.40
C MET A 19 5.64 -3.32 3.41
N HIS A 20 4.41 -3.81 3.29
CA HIS A 20 3.40 -3.65 4.32
C HIS A 20 3.89 -4.16 5.70
N TYR A 21 4.54 -5.32 5.75
CA TYR A 21 5.16 -5.82 6.98
C TYR A 21 6.29 -4.90 7.48
N ALA A 22 7.20 -4.48 6.61
CA ALA A 22 8.27 -3.55 6.98
C ALA A 22 7.72 -2.23 7.54
N LEU A 23 6.63 -1.71 6.97
CA LEU A 23 5.96 -0.51 7.46
C LEU A 23 5.37 -0.74 8.86
N LYS A 24 4.73 -1.88 9.11
CA LYS A 24 4.22 -2.26 10.44
C LYS A 24 5.35 -2.36 11.48
N GLU A 25 6.53 -2.85 11.09
CA GLU A 25 7.69 -2.98 11.98
C GLU A 25 8.43 -1.65 12.22
N SER A 26 8.34 -0.71 11.28
CA SER A 26 9.07 0.57 11.31
C SER A 26 8.68 1.51 12.46
N SER A 27 7.59 1.23 13.18
CA SER A 27 6.99 2.11 14.20
C SER A 27 6.61 3.51 13.69
N VAL A 28 6.56 3.70 12.37
CA VAL A 28 6.04 4.92 11.75
C VAL A 28 4.51 4.88 11.80
N PRO A 29 3.83 5.95 12.29
CA PRO A 29 2.38 6.03 12.20
C PRO A 29 1.99 6.17 10.72
N ALA A 30 1.60 5.05 10.10
CA ALA A 30 1.30 4.98 8.68
C ALA A 30 0.16 3.98 8.39
N GLU A 31 -0.57 4.27 7.33
CA GLU A 31 -1.68 3.45 6.84
C GLU A 31 -1.48 3.18 5.35
N VAL A 32 -1.46 1.92 4.95
CA VAL A 32 -1.49 1.54 3.53
C VAL A 32 -2.91 1.71 3.00
N VAL A 33 -3.12 2.77 2.22
CA VAL A 33 -4.46 3.13 1.70
C VAL A 33 -4.82 2.34 0.44
N ALA A 34 -3.83 1.85 -0.29
CA ALA A 34 -4.02 0.89 -1.37
C ALA A 34 -2.69 0.18 -1.68
N ALA A 35 -2.82 -1.05 -2.17
CA ALA A 35 -1.74 -1.86 -2.71
C ALA A 35 -2.02 -2.17 -4.19
N VAL A 36 -0.97 -2.31 -4.99
CA VAL A 36 -1.07 -2.47 -6.44
C VAL A 36 -0.12 -3.54 -6.92
N ASP A 37 -0.66 -4.58 -7.55
CA ASP A 37 0.12 -5.58 -8.28
C ASP A 37 -0.72 -6.22 -9.40
N VAL A 38 -0.06 -6.60 -10.48
CA VAL A 38 -0.70 -7.28 -11.63
C VAL A 38 -0.73 -8.80 -11.46
N ASN A 39 0.13 -9.35 -10.60
CA ASN A 39 0.27 -10.79 -10.41
C ASN A 39 -0.89 -11.33 -9.55
N THR A 40 -1.74 -12.16 -10.14
CA THR A 40 -2.92 -12.73 -9.48
C THR A 40 -2.56 -13.63 -8.30
N THR A 41 -1.52 -14.45 -8.41
CA THR A 41 -1.06 -15.32 -7.31
C THR A 41 -0.52 -14.49 -6.14
N ALA A 42 0.26 -13.45 -6.40
CA ALA A 42 0.74 -12.54 -5.37
C ALA A 42 -0.44 -11.82 -4.70
N ASN A 43 -1.44 -11.40 -5.48
CA ASN A 43 -2.65 -10.74 -4.98
C ASN A 43 -3.48 -11.62 -4.04
N GLU A 44 -3.60 -12.92 -4.33
CA GLU A 44 -4.27 -13.88 -3.43
C GLU A 44 -3.55 -13.98 -2.08
N ILE A 45 -2.22 -14.08 -2.11
CA ILE A 45 -1.39 -14.14 -0.90
C ILE A 45 -1.45 -12.80 -0.14
N TYR A 46 -1.33 -11.68 -0.83
CA TYR A 46 -1.44 -10.35 -0.24
C TYR A 46 -2.79 -10.18 0.47
N LYS A 47 -3.90 -10.54 -0.19
CA LYS A 47 -5.25 -10.42 0.38
C LYS A 47 -5.47 -11.38 1.56
N HIS A 48 -4.82 -12.54 1.57
CA HIS A 48 -4.81 -13.42 2.73
C HIS A 48 -4.13 -12.76 3.94
N ASN A 49 -2.99 -12.09 3.73
CA ASN A 49 -2.24 -11.40 4.78
C ASN A 49 -2.87 -10.08 5.25
N PHE A 50 -3.46 -9.31 4.32
CA PHE A 50 -3.99 -7.96 4.53
C PHE A 50 -5.42 -7.81 3.96
N PRO A 51 -6.42 -8.54 4.52
CA PRO A 51 -7.77 -8.60 3.95
C PRO A 51 -8.53 -7.27 3.94
N ASN A 52 -8.11 -6.33 4.81
CA ASN A 52 -8.75 -5.02 4.97
C ASN A 52 -8.09 -3.93 4.11
N THR A 53 -6.98 -4.23 3.42
CA THR A 53 -6.29 -3.25 2.58
C THR A 53 -6.82 -3.31 1.15
N PRO A 54 -7.23 -2.18 0.56
CA PRO A 54 -7.64 -2.15 -0.83
C PRO A 54 -6.52 -2.62 -1.76
N LEU A 55 -6.80 -3.64 -2.56
CA LEU A 55 -5.86 -4.18 -3.55
C LEU A 55 -6.36 -3.88 -4.96
N LEU A 56 -5.51 -3.25 -5.76
CA LEU A 56 -5.80 -2.86 -7.13
C LEU A 56 -5.06 -3.82 -8.08
N PRO A 57 -5.76 -4.82 -8.67
CA PRO A 57 -5.15 -5.78 -9.60
C PRO A 57 -5.00 -5.14 -10.99
N LYS A 58 -4.20 -4.09 -11.10
CA LYS A 58 -4.04 -3.27 -12.30
C LYS A 58 -2.59 -2.87 -12.49
N THR A 59 -2.22 -2.57 -13.73
CA THR A 59 -0.92 -1.95 -14.01
C THR A 59 -0.92 -0.52 -13.46
N ILE A 60 0.27 -0.05 -13.04
CA ILE A 60 0.41 1.22 -12.34
C ILE A 60 0.11 2.42 -13.26
N GLU A 61 0.28 2.25 -14.57
CA GLU A 61 -0.02 3.25 -15.60
C GLU A 61 -1.50 3.66 -15.63
N PHE A 62 -2.41 2.82 -15.11
CA PHE A 62 -3.85 3.12 -15.04
C PHE A 62 -4.28 3.75 -13.69
N ILE A 63 -3.34 4.13 -12.83
CA ILE A 63 -3.65 4.80 -11.56
C ILE A 63 -3.68 6.31 -11.78
N TYR A 64 -4.90 6.85 -11.89
CA TYR A 64 -5.14 8.29 -11.94
C TYR A 64 -5.34 8.83 -10.52
N PHE A 65 -4.52 9.82 -10.13
CA PHE A 65 -4.66 10.52 -8.85
C PHE A 65 -5.49 11.78 -9.03
N SER A 66 -6.69 11.82 -8.44
CA SER A 66 -7.52 13.04 -8.39
C SER A 66 -7.06 14.04 -7.32
N ASN A 67 -6.25 13.60 -6.35
CA ASN A 67 -5.74 14.43 -5.27
C ASN A 67 -4.40 13.86 -4.75
N SER A 68 -3.27 14.44 -5.16
CA SER A 68 -1.92 13.92 -4.91
C SER A 68 -1.23 14.48 -3.65
N ALA A 69 -1.90 15.35 -2.89
CA ALA A 69 -1.21 16.22 -1.94
C ALA A 69 -0.58 15.53 -0.70
N GLN A 70 -0.81 14.24 -0.44
CA GLN A 70 -0.36 13.60 0.82
C GLN A 70 -0.03 12.10 0.73
N ILE A 71 0.18 11.55 -0.47
CA ILE A 71 0.46 10.11 -0.63
C ILE A 71 1.96 9.91 -0.82
N VAL A 72 2.59 9.21 0.11
CA VAL A 72 3.96 8.71 -0.05
C VAL A 72 3.89 7.45 -0.92
N LYS A 73 4.61 7.47 -2.05
CA LYS A 73 4.77 6.30 -2.91
C LYS A 73 5.89 5.44 -2.36
N LEU A 74 5.58 4.20 -2.02
CA LEU A 74 6.61 3.20 -1.83
C LEU A 74 6.73 2.35 -3.09
N VAL A 75 7.93 2.38 -3.66
CA VAL A 75 8.33 1.65 -4.86
C VAL A 75 9.63 0.95 -4.51
N TYR A 76 9.80 -0.28 -4.99
CA TYR A 76 11.09 -0.97 -4.98
C TYR A 76 12.08 -0.34 -5.95
#